data_AF-A0A962C6R5-F1
#
_entry.id   AF-A0A962C6R5-F1
#
_cell.length_a   1.000
_cell.length_b   1.000
_cell.length_c   1.000
_cell.angle_alpha   90.00
_cell.angle_beta   90.00
_cell.angle_gamma   90.00
#
_symmetry.space_group_name_H-M   'P 1'
#
loop_
_entity.id
_entity.type
_entity.pdbx_description
1 polymer ?
#
loop_
_entity_poly.entity_id
_entity_poly.type
_entity_poly.pdbx_seq_one_letter_code
_entity_poly.pdbx_strand_id
1 'polypeptide(L)'
;MLARTASNLFWLARYMERADYLARLLQVAGHMSAVRVDADGNSEWESAIAAAGCHEEFFARHEAATAESVIDYLAFDRGNPSSICNCIETSRRNARAVRTALTSDMWEAVNTSWMELRDFESSEMNEDRLTEFLDWVKARTSLVHGVYANTM
;
A
#
# COMPACT_ATOMS: atom_id res chain seq x y z
N MET A 1 -7.83 -7.04 -27.99
CA MET A 1 -7.08 -5.90 -27.41
C MET A 1 -7.85 -5.19 -26.30
N LEU A 2 -9.15 -4.90 -26.46
CA LEU A 2 -9.99 -4.25 -25.43
C LEU A 2 -9.99 -4.95 -24.06
N ALA A 3 -10.05 -6.29 -24.02
CA ALA A 3 -10.02 -7.05 -22.77
C ALA A 3 -8.74 -6.83 -21.94
N ARG A 4 -7.60 -6.60 -22.61
CA ARG A 4 -6.31 -6.36 -21.94
C ARG A 4 -6.25 -4.94 -21.37
N THR A 5 -6.75 -3.95 -22.11
CA THR A 5 -6.84 -2.57 -21.63
C THR A 5 -7.74 -2.48 -20.40
N ALA A 6 -8.94 -3.06 -20.47
CA ALA A 6 -9.87 -3.09 -19.33
C ALA A 6 -9.25 -3.81 -18.12
N SER A 7 -8.57 -4.94 -18.33
CA SER A 7 -7.89 -5.65 -17.25
C SER A 7 -6.80 -4.82 -16.57
N ASN A 8 -5.96 -4.12 -17.35
CA ASN A 8 -4.92 -3.25 -16.79
C ASN A 8 -5.51 -2.05 -16.02
N LEU A 9 -6.59 -1.43 -16.53
CA LEU A 9 -7.27 -0.34 -15.82
C LEU A 9 -7.88 -0.81 -14.51
N PHE A 10 -8.56 -1.96 -14.52
CA PHE A 10 -9.11 -2.59 -13.31
C PHE A 10 -8.02 -2.84 -12.27
N TRP A 11 -6.93 -3.50 -12.67
CA TRP A 11 -5.86 -3.84 -11.73
C TRP A 11 -5.10 -2.62 -11.23
N LEU A 12 -4.91 -1.59 -12.06
CA LEU A 12 -4.38 -0.30 -11.61
C LEU A 12 -5.21 0.25 -10.46
N ALA A 13 -6.52 0.44 -10.66
CA ALA A 13 -7.39 0.99 -9.63
C ALA A 13 -7.39 0.11 -8.37
N ARG A 14 -7.53 -1.21 -8.55
CA ARG A 14 -7.59 -2.18 -7.46
C ARG A 14 -6.33 -2.18 -6.58
N TYR A 15 -5.15 -2.07 -7.17
CA TYR A 15 -3.90 -2.02 -6.40
C TYR A 15 -3.72 -0.65 -5.70
N MET A 16 -4.17 0.45 -6.28
CA MET A 16 -4.19 1.75 -5.57
C MET A 16 -5.13 1.73 -4.36
N GLU A 17 -6.32 1.13 -4.49
CA GLU A 17 -7.23 0.92 -3.36
C GLU A 17 -6.62 0.03 -2.28
N ARG A 18 -5.91 -1.04 -2.68
CA ARG A 18 -5.25 -1.93 -1.71
C ARG A 18 -4.14 -1.23 -0.95
N ALA A 19 -3.34 -0.38 -1.62
CA ALA A 19 -2.34 0.44 -0.95
C ALA A 19 -2.98 1.39 0.09
N ASP A 20 -4.08 2.07 -0.27
CA ASP A 20 -4.83 2.94 0.66
C ASP A 20 -5.35 2.16 1.88
N TYR A 21 -5.96 1.00 1.63
CA TYR A 21 -6.51 0.14 2.67
C TYR A 21 -5.44 -0.34 3.65
N LEU A 22 -4.29 -0.82 3.15
CA LEU A 22 -3.19 -1.26 4.00
C LEU A 22 -2.59 -0.12 4.80
N ALA A 23 -2.46 1.07 4.20
CA ALA A 23 -1.95 2.23 4.92
C ALA A 23 -2.84 2.60 6.12
N ARG A 24 -4.17 2.52 5.94
CA ARG A 24 -5.14 2.75 7.01
C ARG A 24 -5.11 1.65 8.07
N LEU A 25 -4.97 0.38 7.68
CA LEU A 25 -4.83 -0.73 8.63
C LEU A 25 -3.60 -0.57 9.51
N LEU A 26 -2.44 -0.29 8.91
CA LEU A 26 -1.20 -0.08 9.64
C LEU A 26 -1.29 1.12 10.59
N GLN A 27 -1.90 2.22 10.15
CA GLN A 27 -2.08 3.39 11.00
C GLN A 27 -2.98 3.10 12.20
N VAL A 28 -4.08 2.37 12.01
CA VAL A 28 -4.99 1.98 13.10
C VAL A 28 -4.31 1.01 14.05
N ALA A 29 -3.61 -0.01 13.55
CA ALA A 29 -2.89 -0.98 14.37
C ALA A 29 -1.81 -0.31 15.22
N GLY A 30 -1.01 0.58 14.61
CA GLY A 30 -0.01 1.38 15.31
C GLY A 30 -0.63 2.20 16.44
N HIS A 31 -1.65 3.00 16.13
CA HIS A 31 -2.35 3.81 17.12
C HIS A 31 -2.96 2.98 18.26
N MET A 32 -3.63 1.88 17.94
CA MET A 32 -4.26 1.00 18.95
C MET A 32 -3.23 0.32 19.84
N SER A 33 -2.09 -0.10 19.27
CA SER A 33 -0.99 -0.70 20.04
C SER A 33 -0.36 0.28 21.02
N ALA A 34 -0.27 1.57 20.68
CA ALA A 34 0.27 2.61 21.56
C ALA A 34 -0.69 2.99 22.71
N VAL A 35 -2.01 2.88 22.51
CA VAL A 35 -3.03 3.27 23.51
C VAL A 35 -3.29 2.17 24.54
N ARG A 36 -3.13 0.89 24.18
CA ARG A 36 -3.43 -0.24 25.06
C ARG A 36 -2.17 -0.71 25.82
N VAL A 37 -1.99 -0.19 27.03
CA VAL A 37 -0.86 -0.53 27.91
C VAL A 37 -0.95 -1.95 28.51
N ASP A 38 -2.17 -2.50 28.63
CA ASP A 38 -2.43 -3.76 29.36
C ASP A 38 -2.90 -4.95 28.49
N ALA A 39 -2.99 -4.77 27.17
CA ALA A 39 -3.34 -5.83 26.23
C ALA A 39 -2.08 -6.32 25.51
N ASP A 40 -1.99 -7.62 25.24
CA ASP A 40 -0.89 -8.21 24.49
C ASP A 40 -0.83 -7.54 23.10
N GLY A 41 0.10 -6.59 22.90
CA GLY A 41 0.14 -5.70 21.73
C GLY A 41 0.24 -6.44 20.39
N ASN A 42 0.65 -7.71 20.43
CA ASN A 42 0.62 -8.64 19.30
C ASN A 42 -0.78 -8.82 18.70
N SER A 43 -1.85 -8.68 19.50
CA SER A 43 -3.23 -8.88 19.03
C SER A 43 -3.66 -7.86 17.97
N GLU A 44 -3.18 -6.61 18.03
CA GLU A 44 -3.60 -5.56 17.09
C GLU A 44 -2.88 -5.72 15.73
N TRP A 45 -1.59 -6.05 15.77
CA TRP A 45 -0.78 -6.33 14.58
C TRP A 45 -1.21 -7.61 13.87
N GLU A 46 -1.54 -8.66 14.63
CA GLU A 46 -2.13 -9.87 14.07
C GLU A 46 -3.51 -9.60 13.44
N SER A 47 -4.33 -8.75 14.08
CA SER A 47 -5.62 -8.33 13.53
C SER A 47 -5.45 -7.56 12.21
N ALA A 48 -4.42 -6.72 12.08
CA ALA A 48 -4.11 -6.02 10.84
C ALA A 48 -3.74 -7.00 9.71
N ILE A 49 -2.93 -8.01 10.00
CA ILE A 49 -2.57 -9.08 9.05
C ILE A 49 -3.81 -9.90 8.64
N ALA A 50 -4.67 -10.25 9.60
CA ALA A 50 -5.91 -10.96 9.33
C ALA A 50 -6.86 -10.13 8.44
N ALA A 51 -7.02 -8.84 8.74
CA ALA A 51 -7.83 -7.92 7.94
C ALA A 51 -7.25 -7.69 6.53
N ALA A 52 -5.93 -7.69 6.38
CA ALA A 52 -5.25 -7.64 5.09
C ALA A 52 -5.48 -8.89 4.22
N GLY A 53 -5.95 -9.98 4.84
CA GLY A 53 -6.15 -11.28 4.20
C GLY A 53 -4.84 -12.01 3.93
N CYS A 54 -3.84 -11.82 4.79
CA CYS A 54 -2.48 -12.37 4.60
C CYS A 54 -2.00 -13.24 5.78
N HIS A 55 -2.92 -13.70 6.63
CA HIS A 55 -2.58 -14.40 7.88
C HIS A 55 -1.78 -15.68 7.65
N GLU A 56 -2.25 -16.56 6.76
CA GLU A 56 -1.56 -17.82 6.48
C GLU A 56 -0.19 -17.59 5.84
N GLU A 57 -0.08 -16.71 4.84
CA GLU A 57 1.19 -16.44 4.17
C GLU A 57 2.19 -15.69 5.05
N PHE A 58 1.71 -14.89 6.00
CA PHE A 58 2.54 -14.22 7.00
C PHE A 58 3.15 -15.23 7.97
N PHE A 59 2.32 -16.05 8.62
CA PHE A 59 2.79 -17.02 9.62
C PHE A 59 3.55 -18.21 9.01
N ALA A 60 3.48 -18.41 7.70
CA ALA A 60 4.39 -19.30 7.00
C ALA A 60 5.85 -18.80 6.97
N ARG A 61 6.08 -17.49 7.18
CA ARG A 61 7.40 -16.83 7.08
C ARG A 61 7.86 -16.17 8.38
N HIS A 62 6.94 -15.88 9.30
CA HIS A 62 7.19 -15.17 10.55
C HIS A 62 6.60 -15.94 11.74
N GLU A 63 7.33 -16.01 12.86
CA GLU A 63 6.88 -16.71 14.06
C GLU A 63 5.87 -15.89 14.89
N ALA A 64 5.94 -14.56 14.81
CA ALA A 64 5.09 -13.65 15.58
C ALA A 64 4.76 -12.39 14.78
N ALA A 65 3.55 -11.85 14.99
CA ALA A 65 3.09 -10.60 14.41
C ALA A 65 3.52 -9.39 15.26
N THR A 66 4.82 -9.10 15.26
CA THR A 66 5.36 -7.89 15.90
C THR A 66 5.10 -6.65 15.02
N ALA A 67 5.15 -5.45 15.59
CA ALA A 67 5.05 -4.21 14.82
C ALA A 67 6.02 -4.19 13.63
N GLU A 68 7.31 -4.43 13.88
CA GLU A 68 8.36 -4.45 12.86
C GLU A 68 8.05 -5.44 11.73
N SER A 69 7.75 -6.70 12.07
CA SER A 69 7.49 -7.74 11.07
C SER A 69 6.24 -7.46 10.24
N VAL A 70 5.16 -6.95 10.84
CA VAL A 70 3.91 -6.63 10.14
C VAL A 70 4.07 -5.38 9.26
N ILE A 71 4.76 -4.35 9.75
CA ILE A 71 5.07 -3.15 8.97
C ILE A 71 5.90 -3.53 7.75
N ASP A 72 7.02 -4.25 7.94
CA ASP A 72 7.85 -4.70 6.83
C ASP A 72 7.04 -5.51 5.82
N TYR A 73 6.29 -6.51 6.28
CA TYR A 73 5.50 -7.39 5.42
C TYR A 73 4.40 -6.67 4.61
N LEU A 74 3.64 -5.79 5.23
CA LEU A 74 2.51 -5.12 4.58
C LEU A 74 2.92 -3.86 3.80
N ALA A 75 4.01 -3.19 4.18
CA ALA A 75 4.44 -1.97 3.51
C ALA A 75 5.53 -2.23 2.45
N PHE A 76 6.59 -2.97 2.79
CA PHE A 76 7.85 -2.96 2.04
C PHE A 76 8.27 -4.31 1.46
N ASP A 77 7.80 -5.43 2.00
CA ASP A 77 8.20 -6.77 1.57
C ASP A 77 7.88 -7.00 0.09
N ARG A 78 8.93 -7.16 -0.71
CA ARG A 78 8.83 -7.43 -2.15
C ARG A 78 8.37 -8.87 -2.44
N GLY A 79 8.49 -9.78 -1.49
CA GLY A 79 7.95 -11.13 -1.53
C GLY A 79 6.43 -11.19 -1.32
N ASN A 80 5.82 -10.15 -0.73
CA ASN A 80 4.37 -10.02 -0.62
C ASN A 80 3.81 -9.22 -1.80
N PRO A 81 3.11 -9.83 -2.79
CA PRO A 81 2.54 -9.08 -3.93
C PRO A 81 1.49 -8.04 -3.52
N SER A 82 0.94 -8.18 -2.31
CA SER A 82 -0.02 -7.25 -1.73
C SER A 82 0.62 -6.10 -0.96
N SER A 83 1.93 -6.05 -0.75
CA SER A 83 2.56 -4.96 0.00
C SER A 83 2.29 -3.61 -0.68
N ILE A 84 2.31 -2.53 0.10
CA ILE A 84 2.07 -1.17 -0.42
C ILE A 84 3.05 -0.86 -1.57
N CYS A 85 4.34 -1.17 -1.40
CA CYS A 85 5.33 -0.97 -2.46
C CYS A 85 4.99 -1.74 -3.74
N ASN A 86 4.65 -3.02 -3.63
CA ASN A 86 4.29 -3.85 -4.79
C ASN A 86 2.96 -3.41 -5.44
N CYS A 87 2.00 -2.93 -4.64
CA CYS A 87 0.76 -2.36 -5.15
C CYS A 87 1.04 -1.12 -6.01
N ILE A 88 1.81 -0.16 -5.51
CA ILE A 88 2.16 1.08 -6.24
C ILE A 88 2.95 0.74 -7.51
N GLU A 89 3.92 -0.16 -7.43
CA GLU A 89 4.69 -0.58 -8.60
C GLU A 89 3.84 -1.28 -9.65
N THR A 90 2.95 -2.18 -9.23
CA THR A 90 2.04 -2.90 -10.13
C THR A 90 1.05 -1.94 -10.78
N SER A 91 0.50 -0.98 -10.03
CA SER A 91 -0.33 0.10 -10.55
C SER A 91 0.40 0.89 -11.64
N ARG A 92 1.66 1.28 -11.41
CA ARG A 92 2.47 2.01 -12.40
C ARG A 92 2.78 1.17 -13.64
N ARG A 93 3.04 -0.12 -13.49
CA ARG A 93 3.20 -1.06 -14.62
C ARG A 93 1.93 -1.16 -15.46
N ASN A 94 0.78 -1.32 -14.82
CA ASN A 94 -0.51 -1.36 -15.49
C ASN A 94 -0.79 -0.04 -16.22
N ALA A 95 -0.55 1.09 -15.57
CA ALA A 95 -0.69 2.42 -16.17
C ALA A 95 0.16 2.57 -17.43
N ARG A 96 1.41 2.09 -17.39
CA ARG A 96 2.32 2.13 -18.54
C ARG A 96 1.81 1.28 -19.70
N ALA A 97 1.25 0.11 -19.41
CA ALA A 97 0.71 -0.80 -20.41
C ALA A 97 -0.52 -0.23 -21.14
N VAL A 98 -1.23 0.71 -20.51
CA VAL A 98 -2.41 1.40 -21.09
C VAL A 98 -2.21 2.91 -21.22
N ARG A 99 -0.97 3.37 -21.39
CA ARG A 99 -0.65 4.82 -21.41
C ARG A 99 -1.50 5.63 -22.38
N THR A 100 -1.87 5.05 -23.52
CA THR A 100 -2.70 5.70 -24.55
C THR A 100 -4.18 5.82 -24.17
N ALA A 101 -4.62 5.08 -23.15
CA ALA A 101 -5.98 5.14 -22.60
C ALA A 101 -6.07 5.99 -21.32
N LEU A 102 -4.95 6.54 -20.84
CA LEU A 102 -4.91 7.39 -19.65
C LEU A 102 -4.73 8.86 -20.03
N THR A 103 -5.37 9.74 -19.26
CA THR A 103 -5.09 11.17 -19.28
C THR A 103 -3.64 11.43 -18.83
N SER A 104 -3.08 12.57 -19.24
CA SER A 104 -1.73 12.94 -18.81
C SER A 104 -1.62 13.08 -17.30
N ASP A 105 -2.64 13.68 -16.67
CA ASP A 105 -2.71 13.88 -15.23
C ASP A 105 -2.73 12.55 -14.48
N MET A 106 -3.49 11.56 -14.97
CA MET A 106 -3.55 10.23 -14.35
C MET A 106 -2.21 9.51 -14.44
N TRP A 107 -1.54 9.62 -15.60
CA TRP A 107 -0.19 9.07 -15.76
C TRP A 107 0.80 9.73 -14.81
N GLU A 108 0.78 11.06 -14.71
CA GLU A 108 1.66 11.83 -13.84
C GLU A 108 1.44 11.47 -12.37
N ALA A 109 0.18 11.44 -11.90
CA ALA A 109 -0.14 11.09 -10.53
C ALA A 109 0.40 9.70 -10.14
N VAL A 110 0.20 8.68 -10.98
CA VAL A 110 0.70 7.32 -10.71
C VAL A 110 2.22 7.25 -10.81
N ASN A 111 2.83 7.85 -11.84
CA ASN A 111 4.25 7.74 -12.07
C ASN A 111 5.07 8.51 -11.02
N THR A 112 4.62 9.69 -10.60
CA THR A 112 5.25 10.46 -9.52
C THR A 112 5.14 9.74 -8.18
N SER A 113 3.98 9.13 -7.88
CA SER A 113 3.82 8.29 -6.68
C SER A 113 4.85 7.15 -6.63
N TRP A 114 5.11 6.48 -7.77
CA TRP A 114 6.12 5.44 -7.85
C TRP A 114 7.56 5.97 -7.71
N MET A 115 7.85 7.17 -8.21
CA MET A 115 9.19 7.77 -8.09
C MET A 115 9.51 8.11 -6.64
N GLU A 116 8.59 8.81 -5.96
CA GLU A 116 8.76 9.23 -4.57
C GLU A 116 8.74 8.06 -3.57
N LEU A 117 8.04 6.96 -3.90
CA LEU A 117 8.08 5.73 -3.08
C LEU A 117 9.52 5.29 -2.78
N ARG A 118 10.42 5.46 -3.75
CA ARG A 118 11.82 5.01 -3.64
C ARG A 118 12.59 5.74 -2.55
N ASP A 119 12.17 6.96 -2.21
CA ASP A 119 12.80 7.72 -1.14
C ASP A 119 12.51 7.07 0.23
N PHE A 120 11.31 6.52 0.42
CA PHE A 120 10.95 5.78 1.63
C PHE A 120 11.65 4.42 1.73
N GLU A 121 11.86 3.73 0.59
CA GLU A 121 12.57 2.43 0.57
C GLU A 121 14.06 2.55 0.89
N SER A 122 14.65 3.73 0.67
CA SER A 122 16.09 3.96 0.87
C SER A 122 16.46 4.41 2.28
N SER A 123 15.47 4.74 3.12
CA SER A 123 15.65 5.30 4.46
C SER A 123 15.35 4.29 5.56
N GLU A 124 16.02 4.40 6.71
CA GLU A 124 15.67 3.64 7.90
C GLU A 124 14.24 3.99 8.36
N MET A 125 13.45 2.96 8.69
CA MET A 125 12.05 3.10 9.06
C MET A 125 11.91 3.15 10.58
N ASN A 126 11.66 4.34 11.12
CA ASN A 126 11.23 4.53 12.51
C ASN A 126 9.73 4.88 12.57
N GLU A 127 9.18 5.06 13.76
CA GLU A 127 7.74 5.30 13.96
C GLU A 127 7.24 6.61 13.32
N ASP A 128 8.01 7.70 13.45
CA ASP A 128 7.68 8.99 12.82
C ASP A 128 7.69 8.87 11.29
N ARG A 129 8.71 8.21 10.74
CA ARG A 129 8.86 8.00 9.31
C ARG A 129 7.78 7.07 8.75
N LEU A 130 7.36 6.07 9.51
CA LEU A 130 6.21 5.24 9.17
C LEU A 130 4.95 6.09 9.09
N THR A 131 4.70 6.96 10.08
CA THR A 131 3.53 7.84 10.07
C THR A 131 3.52 8.72 8.83
N GLU A 132 4.66 9.35 8.51
CA GLU A 132 4.84 10.13 7.29
C GLU A 132 4.58 9.30 6.03
N PHE A 133 5.11 8.09 5.97
CA PHE A 133 4.89 7.16 4.85
C PHE A 133 3.41 6.82 4.67
N LEU A 134 2.71 6.44 5.74
CA LEU A 134 1.29 6.07 5.67
C LEU A 134 0.41 7.27 5.29
N ASP A 135 0.71 8.46 5.79
CA ASP A 135 0.05 9.70 5.39
C ASP A 135 0.32 10.04 3.92
N TRP A 136 1.57 9.87 3.47
CA TRP A 136 1.93 10.03 2.07
C TRP A 136 1.18 9.03 1.16
N VAL A 137 1.09 7.75 1.53
CA VAL A 137 0.34 6.74 0.75
C VAL A 137 -1.12 7.19 0.58
N LYS A 138 -1.80 7.55 1.68
CA LYS A 138 -3.20 8.01 1.65
C LYS A 138 -3.38 9.27 0.80
N ALA A 139 -2.42 10.20 0.84
CA ALA A 139 -2.45 11.40 0.00
C ALA A 139 -2.32 11.05 -1.49
N ARG A 140 -1.41 10.13 -1.85
CA ARG A 140 -1.20 9.69 -3.23
C ARG A 140 -2.37 8.91 -3.79
N THR A 141 -2.96 8.00 -3.03
CA THR A 141 -4.16 7.25 -3.44
C THR A 141 -5.36 8.18 -3.61
N SER A 142 -5.53 9.16 -2.72
CA SER A 142 -6.57 10.19 -2.83
C SER A 142 -6.37 11.09 -4.06
N LEU A 143 -5.14 11.49 -4.35
CA LEU A 143 -4.81 12.24 -5.57
C LEU A 143 -5.19 11.46 -6.82
N VAL A 144 -4.80 10.19 -6.90
CA VAL A 144 -5.10 9.33 -8.06
C VAL A 144 -6.60 9.13 -8.22
N HIS A 145 -7.34 8.93 -7.12
CA HIS A 145 -8.79 8.85 -7.15
C HIS A 145 -9.45 10.17 -7.58
N GLY A 146 -8.95 11.31 -7.10
CA GLY A 146 -9.43 12.63 -7.50
C GLY A 146 -9.18 12.94 -8.97
N VAL A 147 -8.01 12.59 -9.50
CA VAL A 147 -7.70 12.74 -10.93
C VAL A 147 -8.60 11.84 -11.78
N TYR A 148 -8.81 10.60 -11.35
CA TYR A 148 -9.77 9.70 -12.00
C TYR A 148 -11.16 10.34 -12.08
N ALA A 149 -11.73 10.77 -10.95
CA ALA A 149 -13.08 11.32 -10.87
C ALA A 149 -13.29 12.62 -11.66
N ASN A 150 -12.23 13.39 -11.89
CA ASN A 150 -12.30 14.68 -12.59
C ASN A 150 -11.99 14.59 -14.09
N THR A 151 -11.31 13.54 -14.55
CA THR A 151 -10.74 13.51 -15.92
C THR A 151 -11.13 12.31 -16.76
N MET A 152 -11.73 11.25 -16.18
CA MET A 152 -12.18 10.04 -16.88
C MET A 152 -13.64 9.72 -16.55
#